data_AF-A0A2G9ZN83-F1
#
_entry.id   AF-A0A2G9ZN83-F1
#
_cell.length_a   1.000
_cell.length_b   1.000
_cell.length_c   1.000
_cell.angle_alpha   90.00
_cell.angle_beta   90.00
_cell.angle_gamma   90.00
#
_symmetry.space_group_name_H-M   'P 1'
#
loop_
_entity.id
_entity.type
_entity.pdbx_description
1 polymer ?
#
loop_
_entity_poly.entity_id
_entity_poly.type
_entity_poly.pdbx_seq_one_letter_code
_entity_poly.pdbx_strand_id
1 'polypeptide(L)' 'MGGSEGQASDIKIRTEHILKTKEKMNRIFAEHTGQKMATIEKDTDRDNFMDAEQAKKYGIIDKIIKKQV' A
#
# COMPACT_ATOMS: atom_id res chain seq x y z
N MET A 1 -37.82 3.62 15.34
CA MET A 1 -36.57 2.90 15.70
C MET A 1 -36.35 1.83 14.65
N GLY A 2 -35.53 2.12 13.66
CA GLY A 2 -35.19 1.23 12.55
C GLY A 2 -34.12 1.94 11.75
N GLY A 3 -32.89 1.40 11.73
CA GLY A 3 -31.80 2.11 11.06
C GLY A 3 -30.40 1.54 11.29
N SER A 4 -30.20 0.63 12.24
CA SER A 4 -28.86 0.12 12.55
C SER A 4 -28.40 -1.01 11.62
N GLU A 5 -29.30 -1.91 11.20
CA GLU A 5 -28.93 -3.08 10.36
C GLU A 5 -28.49 -2.70 8.95
N GLY A 6 -29.11 -1.67 8.36
CA GLY A 6 -28.68 -1.09 7.08
C GLY A 6 -27.30 -0.44 7.19
N GLN A 7 -27.14 0.48 8.14
CA GLN A 7 -25.86 1.16 8.37
C GLN A 7 -24.71 0.19 8.71
N ALA A 8 -24.96 -0.86 9.50
CA ALA A 8 -23.94 -1.85 9.84
C ALA A 8 -23.54 -2.71 8.61
N SER A 9 -24.51 -3.12 7.79
CA SER A 9 -24.25 -3.86 6.56
C SER A 9 -23.51 -3.01 5.52
N ASP A 10 -23.88 -1.74 5.37
CA ASP A 10 -23.20 -0.79 4.49
C ASP A 10 -21.75 -0.53 4.92
N ILE A 11 -21.51 -0.37 6.24
CA ILE A 11 -20.15 -0.24 6.79
C ILE A 11 -19.33 -1.49 6.45
N LYS A 12 -19.90 -2.69 6.64
CA LYS A 12 -19.21 -3.96 6.33
C LYS A 12 -18.82 -4.03 4.85
N ILE A 13 -19.74 -3.78 3.93
CA ILE A 13 -19.48 -3.81 2.49
C ILE A 13 -18.36 -2.82 2.13
N ARG A 14 -18.41 -1.61 2.70
CA ARG A 14 -17.40 -0.59 2.45
C ARG A 14 -16.03 -1.00 2.99
N THR A 15 -15.97 -1.57 4.19
CA THR A 15 -14.74 -2.11 4.77
C THR A 15 -14.17 -3.24 3.92
N GLU A 16 -14.98 -4.18 3.45
CA GLU A 16 -14.53 -5.25 2.54
C GLU A 16 -13.97 -4.68 1.22
N HIS A 17 -14.59 -3.65 0.67
CA HIS A 17 -14.10 -2.96 -0.52
C HIS A 17 -12.74 -2.28 -0.28
N ILE A 18 -12.56 -1.64 0.87
CA ILE A 18 -11.29 -1.02 1.27
C ILE A 18 -10.20 -2.09 1.41
N LEU A 19 -10.50 -3.21 2.07
CA LEU A 19 -9.55 -4.31 2.25
C LEU A 19 -9.12 -4.92 0.90
N LYS A 20 -10.08 -5.20 0.00
CA LYS A 20 -9.77 -5.67 -1.37
C LYS A 20 -8.91 -4.69 -2.15
N THR A 21 -9.15 -3.39 -1.98
CA THR A 21 -8.37 -2.34 -2.64
C THR A 21 -6.94 -2.30 -2.09
N LYS A 22 -6.78 -2.38 -0.75
CA LYS A 22 -5.47 -2.47 -0.08
C LYS A 22 -4.69 -3.69 -0.56
N GLU A 23 -5.32 -4.86 -0.62
CA GLU A 23 -4.68 -6.09 -1.10
C GLU A 23 -4.21 -5.96 -2.55
N LYS A 24 -5.05 -5.40 -3.43
CA LYS A 24 -4.69 -5.16 -4.83
C LYS A 24 -3.50 -4.21 -4.97
N MET A 25 -3.48 -3.12 -4.22
CA MET A 25 -2.35 -2.18 -4.20
C MET A 25 -1.07 -2.85 -3.74
N ASN A 26 -1.14 -3.62 -2.64
CA ASN A 26 0.01 -4.30 -2.07
C ASN A 26 0.59 -5.35 -3.02
N ARG A 27 -0.27 -6.07 -3.76
CA ARG A 27 0.16 -7.02 -4.79
C ARG A 27 0.92 -6.35 -5.93
N ILE A 28 0.41 -5.22 -6.43
CA ILE A 28 1.08 -4.43 -7.48
C ILE A 28 2.44 -3.94 -6.97
N PHE A 29 2.49 -3.43 -5.75
CA PHE A 29 3.74 -3.02 -5.11
C PHE A 29 4.75 -4.18 -5.02
N ALA A 30 4.32 -5.35 -4.55
CA ALA A 30 5.19 -6.52 -4.43
C ALA A 30 5.75 -6.96 -5.80
N GLU A 31 4.92 -6.95 -6.84
CA GLU A 31 5.31 -7.37 -8.20
C GLU A 31 6.36 -6.43 -8.80
N HIS A 32 6.20 -5.12 -8.63
CA HIS A 32 7.13 -4.12 -9.20
C HIS A 32 8.40 -3.91 -8.36
N THR A 33 8.32 -4.02 -7.03
CA THR A 33 9.47 -3.82 -6.14
C THR A 33 10.30 -5.09 -5.93
N GLY A 34 9.75 -6.27 -6.24
CA GLY A 34 10.35 -7.56 -5.93
C GLY A 34 10.31 -7.91 -4.44
N GLN A 35 9.59 -7.12 -3.62
CA GLN A 35 9.42 -7.38 -2.20
C GLN A 35 8.36 -8.46 -1.96
N LYS A 36 8.46 -9.13 -0.81
CA LYS A 36 7.44 -10.08 -0.37
C LYS A 36 6.18 -9.33 0.05
N MET A 37 5.02 -9.92 -0.21
CA MET A 37 3.71 -9.37 0.19
C MET A 37 3.68 -8.97 1.67
N ALA A 38 4.17 -9.83 2.57
CA ALA A 38 4.22 -9.55 4.00
C ALA A 38 5.08 -8.32 4.38
N THR A 39 6.13 -8.04 3.60
CA THR A 39 6.96 -6.83 3.78
C THR A 39 6.17 -5.59 3.36
N ILE A 40 5.57 -5.63 2.17
CA ILE A 40 4.72 -4.53 1.68
C ILE A 40 3.55 -4.26 2.64
N GLU A 41 2.88 -5.30 3.14
CA GLU A 41 1.77 -5.15 4.08
C GLU A 41 2.17 -4.45 5.37
N LYS A 42 3.34 -4.81 5.91
CA LYS A 42 3.88 -4.16 7.11
C LYS A 42 4.30 -2.72 6.84
N ASP A 43 4.94 -2.47 5.70
CA ASP A 43 5.50 -1.17 5.34
C ASP A 43 4.44 -0.20 4.82
N THR A 44 3.27 -0.70 4.38
CA THR A 44 2.10 0.09 3.98
C THR A 44 1.05 0.23 5.08
N ASP A 45 1.26 -0.38 6.25
CA ASP A 45 0.35 -0.26 7.39
C ASP A 45 0.39 1.15 8.00
N ARG A 46 1.55 1.82 7.91
CA ARG A 46 1.76 3.21 8.31
C ARG A 46 2.55 3.94 7.24
N ASP A 47 2.56 5.27 7.32
CA ASP A 47 3.40 6.09 6.46
C ASP A 47 4.88 5.70 6.61
N ASN A 48 5.45 5.17 5.53
CA ASN A 48 6.86 4.78 5.44
C ASN A 48 7.56 5.67 4.42
N PHE A 49 8.18 6.74 4.92
CA PHE A 49 8.95 7.67 4.09
C PHE A 49 10.34 7.11 3.82
N MET A 50 10.74 7.14 2.56
CA MET A 50 12.06 6.67 2.10
C MET A 50 12.80 7.81 1.41
N ASP A 51 14.09 7.94 1.70
CA ASP A 51 14.99 8.75 0.89
C ASP A 51 15.27 8.07 -0.46
N ALA A 52 15.95 8.78 -1.37
CA ALA A 52 16.21 8.28 -2.72
C ALA A 52 17.03 6.97 -2.75
N GLU A 53 18.01 6.80 -1.86
CA GLU A 53 18.80 5.56 -1.75
C GLU A 53 17.96 4.41 -1.17
N GLN A 54 17.14 4.70 -0.16
CA GLN A 54 16.19 3.74 0.39
C GLN A 54 15.18 3.28 -0.66
N ALA A 55 14.56 4.21 -1.39
CA ALA A 55 13.60 3.90 -2.45
C ALA A 55 14.22 3.05 -3.57
N LYS A 56 15.48 3.34 -3.93
CA LYS A 56 16.21 2.54 -4.92
C LYS A 56 16.47 1.13 -4.41
N LYS A 57 16.95 0.99 -3.17
CA LYS A 57 17.22 -0.32 -2.55
C LYS A 57 15.94 -1.14 -2.36
N TYR A 58 14.83 -0.46 -2.08
CA TYR A 58 13.53 -1.09 -1.90
C TYR A 58 12.94 -1.61 -3.22
N GLY A 59 13.38 -1.07 -4.36
CA GLY A 59 12.89 -1.43 -5.69
C GLY A 59 11.78 -0.51 -6.21
N ILE A 60 11.59 0.67 -5.60
CA ILE A 60 10.59 1.66 -6.04
C ILE A 60 11.11 2.47 -7.24
N ILE A 61 12.43 2.69 -7.32
CA ILE A 61 13.07 3.44 -8.42
C ILE A 61 14.35 2.74 -8.89
N ASP A 62 14.67 2.84 -10.18
CA ASP A 62 15.86 2.19 -10.75
C ASP A 62 17.15 3.01 -10.57
N LYS A 63 17.06 4.34 -10.67
CA LYS A 63 18.22 5.24 -10.69
C LYS A 63 17.94 6.56 -9.99
N ILE A 64 18.97 7.07 -9.31
CA ILE A 64 18.97 8.41 -8.70
C ILE A 64 19.77 9.32 -9.64
N ILE A 65 19.13 10.37 -10.15
CA ILE A 65 19.79 11.35 -11.02
C ILE A 65 20.46 12.40 -10.13
N LYS A 66 21.79 12.47 -10.20
CA LYS A 66 22.59 13.53 -9.56
C LYS A 66 22.96 14.55 -10.63
N LYS A 67 22.81 15.83 -10.31
CA LYS A 67 23.31 16.92 -11.15
C LYS A 67 24.84 16.83 -11.16
N GLN A 68 25.43 16.65 -12.34
CA GLN A 68 26.87 16.81 -12.47
C GLN A 68 27.19 18.30 -12.38
N VAL A 69 28.05 18.63 -11.42
CA VAL A 69 28.63 19.97 -11.22
C VAL A 69 30.13 19.84 -11.44
#